data_AF-A0A7S1XRH0-F1
#
_entry.id   AF-A0A7S1XRH0-F1
#
_cell.length_a   1.000
_cell.length_b   1.000
_cell.length_c   1.000
_cell.angle_alpha   90.00
_cell.angle_beta   90.00
_cell.angle_gamma   90.00
#
_symmetry.space_group_name_H-M   'P 1'
#
loop_
_entity.id
_entity.type
_entity.pdbx_description
1 polymer ?
#
loop_
_entity_poly.entity_id
_entity_poly.type
_entity_poly.pdbx_seq_one_letter_code
_entity_poly.pdbx_strand_id
1 'polypeptide(L)'
;CQLDQLSQILRFIVLLNYHPLMEMLLTDDVFPRVAAVFEYDGKLKRKAEYRRFLREQARLKEVVPLNDQELKDKITQTFRAKFLKESMIRPLIDESGVGAVNAVIGVNSSEIAERFRENKSLLREVVVILRPPVRGDNSPRVRDALRLLLELLHLSKSMYPLSRVKLLQNLFEDVPLMGYLGALLAEPTPPARPPLPRPAIDNQLRLLASELLFLATMFHPPLIFQNAIR
;
A
#
# COMPACT_ATOMS: atom_id res chain seq x y z
N CYS A 1 3.86 34.31 -5.16
CA CYS A 1 2.79 34.01 -4.18
C CYS A 1 3.44 33.33 -2.97
N GLN A 2 3.15 33.73 -1.73
CA GLN A 2 3.79 33.18 -0.51
C GLN A 2 3.64 31.65 -0.38
N LEU A 3 2.51 31.09 -0.83
CA LEU A 3 2.26 29.63 -0.80
C LEU A 3 3.17 28.85 -1.78
N ASP A 4 3.50 29.45 -2.92
CA ASP A 4 4.42 28.83 -3.89
C ASP A 4 5.84 28.78 -3.34
N GLN A 5 6.27 29.83 -2.64
CA GLN A 5 7.56 29.85 -1.93
C GLN A 5 7.61 28.80 -0.81
N LEU A 6 6.54 28.64 -0.04
CA LEU A 6 6.44 27.61 1.00
C LEU A 6 6.50 26.19 0.40
N SER A 7 5.82 25.96 -0.72
CA SER A 7 5.93 24.68 -1.43
C SER A 7 7.36 24.41 -1.88
N GLN A 8 8.03 25.42 -2.48
CA GLN A 8 9.42 25.29 -2.89
C GLN A 8 10.34 24.95 -1.70
N ILE A 9 10.17 25.60 -0.55
CA ILE A 9 10.93 25.28 0.67
C ILE A 9 10.67 23.84 1.13
N LEU A 10 9.41 23.41 1.22
CA LEU A 10 9.09 22.03 1.63
C LEU A 10 9.62 20.98 0.66
N ARG A 11 9.63 21.29 -0.64
CA ARG A 11 10.25 20.43 -1.66
C ARG A 11 11.74 20.27 -1.39
N PHE A 12 12.47 21.37 -1.21
CA PHE A 12 13.89 21.31 -0.89
C PHE A 12 14.15 20.53 0.39
N ILE A 13 13.33 20.72 1.42
CA ILE A 13 13.42 19.98 2.69
C ILE A 13 13.30 18.46 2.45
N VAL A 14 12.33 18.00 1.65
CA VAL A 14 12.21 16.57 1.32
C VAL A 14 13.41 16.08 0.50
N LEU A 15 13.91 16.92 -0.42
CA LEU A 15 15.07 16.62 -1.27
C LEU A 15 16.42 16.66 -0.53
N LEU A 16 16.47 17.10 0.73
CA LEU A 16 17.70 17.00 1.55
C LEU A 16 18.09 15.54 1.80
N ASN A 17 17.19 14.58 1.57
CA ASN A 17 17.42 13.15 1.76
C ASN A 17 17.88 12.79 3.19
N TYR A 18 17.57 13.65 4.16
CA TYR A 18 17.95 13.45 5.55
C TYR A 18 16.88 12.63 6.27
N HIS A 19 17.25 11.41 6.65
CA HIS A 19 16.30 10.41 7.17
C HIS A 19 15.49 10.87 8.40
N PRO A 20 16.10 11.44 9.47
CA PRO A 20 15.34 11.90 10.63
C PRO A 20 14.31 12.99 10.31
N LEU A 21 14.64 13.85 9.34
CA LEU A 21 13.71 14.86 8.88
C LEU A 21 12.56 14.24 8.10
N MET A 22 12.83 13.25 7.25
CA MET A 22 11.78 12.50 6.56
C MET A 22 10.84 11.82 7.54
N GLU A 23 11.35 11.19 8.60
CA GLU A 23 10.52 10.60 9.64
C GLU A 23 9.65 11.66 10.34
N MET A 24 10.22 12.81 10.68
CA MET A 24 9.51 13.94 11.28
C MET A 24 8.40 14.47 10.37
N LEU A 25 8.62 14.61 9.06
CA LEU A 25 7.60 15.07 8.12
C LEU A 25 6.40 14.13 8.01
N LEU A 26 6.59 12.85 8.32
CA LEU A 26 5.58 11.80 8.19
C LEU A 26 4.78 11.57 9.49
N THR A 27 5.07 12.32 10.55
CA THR A 27 4.36 12.27 11.83
C THR A 27 2.92 12.80 11.73
N ASP A 28 2.08 12.45 12.70
CA ASP A 28 0.65 12.77 12.73
C ASP A 28 0.38 14.28 12.77
N ASP A 29 1.24 15.04 13.45
CA ASP A 29 1.12 16.47 13.67
C ASP A 29 1.68 17.31 12.50
N VAL A 30 2.65 16.76 11.77
CA VAL A 30 3.35 17.47 10.68
C VAL A 30 2.77 17.13 9.30
N PHE A 31 2.50 15.85 9.01
CA PHE A 31 2.10 15.43 7.67
C PHE A 31 0.85 16.15 7.11
N PRO A 32 -0.22 16.41 7.90
CA PRO A 32 -1.37 17.17 7.41
C PRO A 32 -1.02 18.62 7.03
N ARG A 33 -0.01 19.22 7.68
CA ARG A 33 0.48 20.57 7.36
C ARG A 33 1.29 20.57 6.07
N VAL A 34 2.13 19.55 5.89
CA VAL A 34 2.84 19.31 4.63
C VAL A 34 1.84 19.14 3.48
N ALA A 35 0.80 18.31 3.68
CA ALA A 35 -0.29 18.13 2.73
C ALA A 35 -0.99 19.46 2.38
N ALA A 36 -1.21 20.32 3.38
CA ALA A 36 -1.87 21.62 3.19
C ALA A 36 -1.08 22.53 2.25
N VAL A 37 0.25 22.56 2.36
CA VAL A 37 1.09 23.40 1.50
C VAL A 37 1.12 22.86 0.07
N PHE A 38 1.28 21.54 -0.09
CA PHE A 38 1.22 20.90 -1.42
C PHE A 38 -0.16 20.97 -2.09
N GLU A 39 -1.23 21.17 -1.30
CA GLU A 39 -2.62 21.34 -1.79
C GLU A 39 -2.76 22.51 -2.78
N TYR A 40 -1.98 23.57 -2.55
CA TYR A 40 -2.02 24.85 -3.28
C TYR A 40 -0.80 25.08 -4.17
N ASP A 41 -0.08 24.01 -4.50
CA ASP A 41 1.11 24.11 -5.31
C ASP A 41 0.83 24.75 -6.67
N GLY A 42 1.60 25.79 -7.03
CA GLY A 42 1.42 26.54 -8.29
C GLY A 42 1.62 25.68 -9.54
N LYS A 43 2.25 24.51 -9.42
CA LYS A 43 2.46 23.55 -10.52
C LYS A 43 1.24 22.65 -10.76
N LEU A 44 0.26 22.63 -9.86
CA LEU A 44 -0.97 21.86 -10.05
C LEU A 44 -1.95 22.61 -10.96
N LYS A 45 -2.55 21.89 -11.91
CA LYS A 45 -3.62 22.45 -12.79
C LYS A 45 -4.87 22.85 -12.00
N ARG A 46 -5.12 22.15 -10.89
CA ARG A 46 -6.22 22.39 -9.95
C ARG A 46 -5.74 22.07 -8.55
N LYS A 47 -6.30 22.76 -7.56
CA LYS A 47 -6.10 22.46 -6.14
C LYS A 47 -6.33 20.97 -5.89
N ALA A 48 -5.33 20.28 -5.34
CA ALA A 48 -5.49 18.88 -4.96
C ALA A 48 -6.30 18.80 -3.66
N GLU A 49 -7.14 17.78 -3.42
CA GLU A 49 -7.93 17.69 -2.16
C GLU A 49 -7.23 16.80 -1.12
N TYR A 50 -5.92 16.97 -0.92
CA TYR A 50 -5.10 16.06 -0.11
C TYR A 50 -5.59 15.92 1.33
N ARG A 51 -5.86 17.02 2.05
CA ARG A 51 -6.32 16.93 3.44
C ARG A 51 -7.70 16.27 3.58
N ARG A 52 -8.59 16.51 2.61
CA ARG A 52 -9.91 15.87 2.58
C ARG A 52 -9.76 14.35 2.42
N PHE A 53 -8.97 13.93 1.44
CA PHE A 53 -8.63 12.53 1.23
C PHE A 53 -8.03 11.91 2.50
N LEU A 54 -7.03 12.57 3.11
CA LEU A 54 -6.37 12.08 4.32
C LEU A 54 -7.32 11.91 5.52
N ARG A 55 -8.34 12.75 5.65
CA ARG A 55 -9.29 12.72 6.76
C ARG A 55 -10.45 11.74 6.55
N GLU A 56 -10.99 11.73 5.33
CA GLU A 56 -12.24 11.04 5.00
C GLU A 56 -11.99 9.62 4.49
N GLN A 57 -10.94 9.44 3.71
CA GLN A 57 -10.67 8.20 3.00
C GLN A 57 -9.44 7.50 3.55
N ALA A 58 -8.48 8.25 4.11
CA ALA A 58 -7.19 7.71 4.48
C ALA A 58 -7.11 7.03 5.87
N ARG A 59 -8.06 6.15 6.22
CA ARG A 59 -8.11 5.48 7.53
C ARG A 59 -7.50 4.08 7.48
N LEU A 60 -6.70 3.75 8.49
CA LEU A 60 -6.22 2.39 8.73
C LEU A 60 -7.41 1.45 8.91
N LYS A 61 -7.47 0.40 8.10
CA LYS A 61 -8.49 -0.64 8.19
C LYS A 61 -7.91 -1.90 8.84
N GLU A 62 -8.39 -2.21 10.03
CA GLU A 62 -7.96 -3.38 10.79
C GLU A 62 -8.84 -4.58 10.42
N VAL A 63 -8.27 -5.55 9.69
CA VAL A 63 -8.95 -6.83 9.38
C VAL A 63 -9.06 -7.70 10.64
N VAL A 64 -8.02 -7.63 11.45
CA VAL A 64 -7.89 -8.23 12.77
C VAL A 64 -7.39 -7.10 13.69
N PRO A 65 -7.88 -6.99 14.93
CA PRO A 65 -7.44 -5.95 15.85
C PRO A 65 -5.93 -5.96 16.04
N LEU A 66 -5.29 -4.82 15.77
CA LEU A 66 -3.88 -4.59 16.07
C LEU A 66 -3.81 -4.00 17.48
N ASN A 67 -3.37 -4.78 18.46
CA ASN A 67 -3.20 -4.30 19.85
C ASN A 67 -1.84 -3.63 20.11
N ASP A 68 -1.18 -3.16 19.04
CA ASP A 68 0.14 -2.53 19.06
C ASP A 68 0.04 -1.16 18.39
N GLN A 69 0.14 -0.09 19.19
CA GLN A 69 0.03 1.29 18.69
C GLN A 69 1.26 1.68 17.85
N GLU A 70 2.46 1.22 18.22
CA GLU A 70 3.67 1.49 17.44
C GLU A 70 3.56 0.90 16.03
N LEU A 71 3.00 -0.32 15.92
CA LEU A 71 2.71 -0.95 14.64
C LEU A 71 1.72 -0.12 13.81
N LYS A 72 0.65 0.41 14.43
CA LYS A 72 -0.32 1.27 13.73
C LYS A 72 0.32 2.56 13.23
N ASP A 73 1.16 3.17 14.05
CA ASP A 73 1.86 4.40 13.71
C ASP A 73 2.84 4.14 12.56
N LYS A 74 3.55 3.01 12.59
CA LYS A 74 4.45 2.60 11.51
C LYS A 74 3.72 2.31 10.20
N ILE A 75 2.55 1.65 10.24
CA ILE A 75 1.71 1.44 9.04
C ILE A 75 1.26 2.78 8.47
N THR A 76 0.78 3.68 9.32
CA THR A 76 0.37 5.04 8.93
C THR A 76 1.52 5.83 8.31
N GLN A 77 2.69 5.82 8.94
CA GLN A 77 3.90 6.48 8.44
C GLN A 77 4.33 5.93 7.08
N THR A 78 4.24 4.60 6.89
CA THR A 78 4.53 3.94 5.60
C THR A 78 3.58 4.37 4.51
N PHE A 79 2.28 4.44 4.81
CA PHE A 79 1.29 4.97 3.87
C PHE A 79 1.61 6.41 3.48
N ARG A 80 1.92 7.27 4.45
CA ARG A 80 2.25 8.68 4.20
C ARG A 80 3.48 8.84 3.33
N ALA A 81 4.52 8.02 3.54
CA ALA A 81 5.72 8.03 2.71
C ALA A 81 5.39 7.70 1.24
N LYS A 82 4.57 6.67 1.02
CA LYS A 82 4.09 6.29 -0.32
C LYS A 82 3.24 7.41 -0.93
N PHE A 83 2.31 7.97 -0.17
CA PHE A 83 1.45 9.07 -0.62
C PHE A 83 2.25 10.32 -1.00
N LEU A 84 3.24 10.68 -0.19
CA LEU A 84 4.17 11.77 -0.45
C LEU A 84 4.92 11.53 -1.77
N LYS A 85 5.52 10.34 -1.92
CA LYS A 85 6.27 9.93 -3.13
C LYS A 85 5.41 9.98 -4.39
N GLU A 86 4.20 9.44 -4.34
CA GLU A 86 3.39 9.16 -5.53
C GLU A 86 2.43 10.30 -5.88
N SER A 87 1.90 11.00 -4.89
CA SER A 87 0.84 12.01 -5.09
C SER A 87 1.34 13.44 -4.93
N MET A 88 2.19 13.72 -3.94
CA MET A 88 2.55 15.11 -3.61
C MET A 88 3.80 15.61 -4.33
N ILE A 89 4.84 14.78 -4.46
CA ILE A 89 6.16 15.23 -4.96
C ILE A 89 6.41 14.80 -6.41
N ARG A 90 5.74 13.76 -6.94
CA ARG A 90 5.84 13.39 -8.35
C ARG A 90 5.22 14.49 -9.24
N PRO A 91 5.88 15.03 -10.28
CA PRO A 91 7.09 14.59 -11.00
C PRO A 91 8.40 15.35 -10.67
N LEU A 92 8.51 15.91 -9.47
CA LEU A 92 9.46 16.98 -9.15
C LEU A 92 10.55 16.53 -8.16
N ILE A 93 10.58 15.23 -7.88
CA ILE A 93 11.61 14.56 -7.11
C ILE A 93 12.68 14.03 -8.08
N ASP A 94 13.94 14.24 -7.76
CA ASP A 94 15.06 13.64 -8.48
C ASP A 94 15.25 12.17 -8.07
N GLU A 95 16.11 11.43 -8.78
CA GLU A 95 16.34 10.02 -8.47
C GLU A 95 16.85 9.79 -7.03
N SER A 96 17.65 10.74 -6.51
CA SER A 96 18.19 10.68 -5.15
C SER A 96 17.09 10.80 -4.09
N GLY A 97 16.14 11.74 -4.27
CA GLY A 97 14.95 11.88 -3.45
C GLY A 97 14.05 10.65 -3.47
N VAL A 98 13.85 10.04 -4.65
CA VAL A 98 13.08 8.79 -4.75
C VAL A 98 13.76 7.68 -3.95
N GLY A 99 15.09 7.59 -4.01
CA GLY A 99 15.89 6.67 -3.21
C GLY A 99 15.69 6.85 -1.70
N ALA A 100 15.75 8.09 -1.21
CA ALA A 100 15.59 8.39 0.21
C ALA A 100 14.19 8.01 0.74
N VAL A 101 13.13 8.34 -0.01
CA VAL A 101 11.75 7.97 0.38
C VAL A 101 11.56 6.45 0.32
N ASN A 102 12.11 5.78 -0.69
CA ASN A 102 12.06 4.32 -0.78
C ASN A 102 12.84 3.64 0.35
N ALA A 103 13.93 4.23 0.84
CA ALA A 103 14.65 3.72 2.00
C ALA A 103 13.78 3.75 3.26
N VAL A 104 13.09 4.87 3.53
CA VAL A 104 12.11 4.97 4.64
C VAL A 104 11.01 3.92 4.48
N ILE A 105 10.42 3.80 3.28
CA ILE A 105 9.38 2.79 3.01
C ILE A 105 9.92 1.38 3.27
N GLY A 106 11.15 1.08 2.85
CA GLY A 106 11.77 -0.23 3.02
C GLY A 106 12.01 -0.58 4.49
N VAL A 107 12.58 0.34 5.27
CA VAL A 107 12.79 0.16 6.72
C VAL A 107 11.47 -0.10 7.42
N ASN A 108 10.46 0.75 7.19
CA ASN A 108 9.16 0.55 7.82
C ASN A 108 8.47 -0.74 7.37
N SER A 109 8.58 -1.10 6.09
CA SER A 109 7.98 -2.33 5.57
C SER A 109 8.60 -3.58 6.20
N SER A 110 9.93 -3.56 6.40
CA SER A 110 10.65 -4.63 7.11
C SER A 110 10.19 -4.75 8.56
N GLU A 111 10.09 -3.63 9.27
CA GLU A 111 9.65 -3.59 10.67
C GLU A 111 8.20 -4.07 10.84
N ILE A 112 7.29 -3.60 9.99
CA ILE A 112 5.88 -4.04 9.99
C ILE A 112 5.82 -5.56 9.76
N ALA A 113 6.51 -6.07 8.72
CA ALA A 113 6.49 -7.49 8.41
C ALA A 113 7.07 -8.34 9.55
N GLU A 114 8.07 -7.83 10.26
CA GLU A 114 8.66 -8.51 11.42
C GLU A 114 7.69 -8.57 12.61
N ARG A 115 6.99 -7.48 12.93
CA ARG A 115 5.94 -7.47 13.96
C ARG A 115 4.81 -8.47 13.64
N PHE A 116 4.42 -8.58 12.37
CA PHE A 116 3.46 -9.59 11.93
C PHE A 116 4.01 -11.02 12.04
N ARG A 117 5.29 -11.23 11.67
CA ARG A 117 5.96 -12.54 11.79
C ARG A 117 5.99 -13.03 13.24
N GLU A 118 6.23 -12.14 14.19
CA GLU A 118 6.30 -12.45 15.63
C GLU A 118 4.91 -12.72 16.22
N ASN A 119 3.87 -12.08 15.69
CA ASN A 119 2.49 -12.29 16.14
C ASN A 119 1.80 -13.47 15.44
N LYS A 120 2.17 -14.70 15.82
CA LYS A 120 1.54 -15.92 15.27
C LYS A 120 0.03 -16.01 15.51
N SER A 121 -0.49 -15.40 16.58
CA SER A 121 -1.94 -15.41 16.85
C SER A 121 -2.71 -14.64 15.79
N LEU A 122 -2.25 -13.43 15.49
CA LEU A 122 -2.84 -12.59 14.46
C LEU A 122 -2.84 -13.29 13.10
N LEU A 123 -1.71 -13.91 12.70
CA LEU A 123 -1.63 -14.65 11.44
C LEU A 123 -2.65 -15.80 11.38
N ARG A 124 -2.84 -16.52 12.48
CA ARG A 124 -3.87 -17.56 12.58
C ARG A 124 -5.28 -16.98 12.44
N GLU A 125 -5.58 -15.86 13.10
CA GLU A 125 -6.88 -15.20 13.01
C GLU A 125 -7.20 -14.74 11.59
N VAL A 126 -6.21 -14.19 10.87
CA VAL A 126 -6.37 -13.81 9.45
C VAL A 126 -6.71 -15.03 8.60
N VAL A 127 -6.04 -16.16 8.79
CA VAL A 127 -6.33 -17.36 7.99
C VAL A 127 -7.62 -18.04 8.41
N VAL A 128 -8.05 -17.96 9.67
CA VAL A 128 -9.38 -18.43 10.10
C VAL A 128 -10.48 -17.67 9.37
N ILE A 129 -10.31 -16.37 9.06
CA ILE A 129 -11.26 -15.61 8.23
C ILE A 129 -11.37 -16.22 6.83
N LEU A 130 -10.28 -16.77 6.28
CA LEU A 130 -10.27 -17.43 4.97
C LEU A 130 -10.80 -18.86 5.01
N ARG A 131 -11.08 -19.41 6.20
CA ARG A 131 -11.75 -20.70 6.31
C ARG A 131 -13.12 -20.58 5.67
N PRO A 132 -13.45 -21.38 4.65
CA PRO A 132 -14.75 -21.29 4.03
C PRO A 132 -15.82 -21.59 5.09
N PRO A 133 -16.76 -20.67 5.38
CA PRO A 133 -18.06 -21.11 5.83
C PRO A 133 -18.70 -21.88 4.66
N VAL A 134 -19.70 -22.70 4.94
CA VAL A 134 -20.45 -23.47 3.95
C VAL A 134 -20.72 -22.66 2.66
N ARG A 135 -19.93 -22.93 1.61
CA ARG A 135 -20.00 -22.45 0.19
C ARG A 135 -20.25 -20.94 -0.06
N GLY A 136 -19.32 -20.27 -0.76
CA GLY A 136 -19.61 -19.04 -1.51
C GLY A 136 -19.49 -17.70 -0.76
N ASP A 137 -18.79 -17.65 0.38
CA ASP A 137 -18.67 -16.40 1.14
C ASP A 137 -17.66 -15.43 0.53
N ASN A 138 -18.13 -14.60 -0.40
CA ASN A 138 -17.42 -13.42 -0.89
C ASN A 138 -17.71 -12.19 -0.01
N SER A 139 -17.68 -12.36 1.32
CA SER A 139 -17.87 -11.25 2.25
C SER A 139 -16.74 -10.21 2.09
N PRO A 140 -17.02 -8.93 2.39
CA PRO A 140 -15.97 -7.90 2.43
C PRO A 140 -14.81 -8.33 3.35
N ARG A 141 -15.11 -9.07 4.44
CA ARG A 141 -14.13 -9.55 5.40
C ARG A 141 -13.12 -10.53 4.79
N VAL A 142 -13.57 -11.50 3.99
CA VAL A 142 -12.68 -12.43 3.26
C VAL A 142 -11.80 -11.68 2.26
N ARG A 143 -12.38 -10.73 1.51
CA ARG A 143 -11.60 -9.89 0.57
C ARG A 143 -10.53 -9.06 1.27
N ASP A 144 -10.86 -8.50 2.43
CA ASP A 144 -9.92 -7.69 3.21
C ASP A 144 -8.79 -8.56 3.79
N ALA A 145 -9.09 -9.79 4.24
CA ALA A 145 -8.08 -10.75 4.68
C ALA A 145 -7.13 -11.17 3.56
N LEU A 146 -7.65 -11.44 2.36
CA LEU A 146 -6.80 -11.73 1.19
C LEU A 146 -5.89 -10.56 0.83
N ARG A 147 -6.40 -9.32 0.91
CA ARG A 147 -5.60 -8.11 0.69
C ARG A 147 -4.51 -7.95 1.74
N LEU A 148 -4.83 -8.17 3.01
CA LEU A 148 -3.85 -8.11 4.09
C LEU A 148 -2.73 -9.14 3.89
N LEU A 149 -3.06 -10.38 3.52
CA LEU A 149 -2.05 -11.40 3.22
C LEU A 149 -1.19 -11.01 2.02
N LEU A 150 -1.82 -10.51 0.94
CA LEU A 150 -1.08 -10.05 -0.22
C LEU A 150 -0.13 -8.90 0.16
N GLU A 151 -0.59 -7.94 0.96
CA GLU A 151 0.23 -6.83 1.43
C GLU A 151 1.38 -7.32 2.31
N LEU A 152 1.13 -8.24 3.23
CA LEU A 152 2.17 -8.86 4.06
C LEU A 152 3.25 -9.55 3.21
N LEU A 153 2.86 -10.25 2.14
CA LEU A 153 3.82 -10.84 1.19
C LEU A 153 4.62 -9.77 0.43
N HIS A 154 4.01 -8.63 0.09
CA HIS A 154 4.75 -7.51 -0.51
C HIS A 154 5.74 -6.89 0.47
N LEU A 155 5.34 -6.65 1.72
CA LEU A 155 6.20 -6.12 2.77
C LEU A 155 7.36 -7.07 3.08
N SER A 156 7.13 -8.38 2.98
CA SER A 156 8.17 -9.40 3.20
C SER A 156 9.38 -9.26 2.28
N LYS A 157 9.23 -8.61 1.11
CA LYS A 157 10.35 -8.35 0.19
C LYS A 157 11.43 -7.45 0.80
N SER A 158 11.07 -6.62 1.78
CA SER A 158 11.98 -5.72 2.50
C SER A 158 12.62 -6.34 3.74
N MET A 159 12.21 -7.56 4.13
CA MET A 159 12.76 -8.26 5.29
C MET A 159 14.15 -8.86 5.01
N TYR A 160 14.91 -9.10 6.08
CA TYR A 160 16.10 -9.96 6.01
C TYR A 160 15.74 -11.38 5.55
N PRO A 161 16.60 -12.05 4.75
CA PRO A 161 16.27 -13.34 4.14
C PRO A 161 15.82 -14.42 5.14
N LEU A 162 16.47 -14.52 6.31
CA LEU A 162 16.14 -15.52 7.33
C LEU A 162 14.79 -15.25 7.99
N SER A 163 14.48 -13.99 8.31
CA SER A 163 13.17 -13.61 8.86
C SER A 163 12.05 -13.83 7.84
N ARG A 164 12.32 -13.57 6.55
CA ARG A 164 11.37 -13.85 5.47
C ARG A 164 11.05 -15.34 5.36
N VAL A 165 12.05 -16.21 5.40
CA VAL A 165 11.83 -17.67 5.38
C VAL A 165 10.94 -18.10 6.56
N LYS A 166 11.21 -17.59 7.76
CA LYS A 166 10.39 -17.88 8.95
C LYS A 166 8.95 -17.39 8.81
N LEU A 167 8.72 -16.21 8.24
CA LEU A 167 7.38 -15.72 7.96
C LEU A 167 6.63 -16.63 6.98
N LEU A 168 7.31 -17.08 5.92
CA LEU A 168 6.72 -18.01 4.96
C LEU A 168 6.41 -19.36 5.60
N GLN A 169 7.31 -19.89 6.44
CA GLN A 169 7.04 -21.12 7.22
C GLN A 169 5.80 -20.94 8.12
N ASN A 170 5.69 -19.84 8.86
CA ASN A 170 4.50 -19.54 9.67
C ASN A 170 3.21 -19.49 8.82
N LEU A 171 3.27 -18.97 7.60
CA LEU A 171 2.10 -18.78 6.72
C LEU A 171 1.71 -20.03 5.92
N PHE A 172 2.63 -20.95 5.67
CA PHE A 172 2.40 -22.10 4.78
C PHE A 172 2.48 -23.46 5.50
N GLU A 173 3.27 -23.57 6.57
CA GLU A 173 3.45 -24.80 7.35
C GLU A 173 2.59 -24.77 8.63
N ASP A 174 2.80 -23.77 9.49
CA ASP A 174 2.07 -23.65 10.77
C ASP A 174 0.58 -23.32 10.55
N VAL A 175 0.30 -22.66 9.42
CA VAL A 175 -1.03 -22.24 9.01
C VAL A 175 -1.19 -22.74 7.58
N PRO A 176 -2.08 -23.71 7.28
CA PRO A 176 -2.14 -24.33 5.96
C PRO A 176 -2.87 -23.44 4.95
N LEU A 177 -2.34 -22.23 4.68
CA LEU A 177 -2.94 -21.21 3.81
C LEU A 177 -3.30 -21.76 2.43
N MET A 178 -2.45 -22.61 1.84
CA MET A 178 -2.70 -23.23 0.55
C MET A 178 -3.95 -24.12 0.55
N GLY A 179 -4.27 -24.78 1.66
CA GLY A 179 -5.51 -25.55 1.80
C GLY A 179 -6.75 -24.66 1.74
N TYR A 180 -6.68 -23.48 2.37
CA TYR A 180 -7.77 -22.50 2.34
C TYR A 180 -7.91 -21.81 0.98
N LEU A 181 -6.79 -21.47 0.33
CA LEU A 181 -6.79 -20.91 -1.03
C LEU A 181 -7.33 -21.92 -2.05
N GLY A 182 -6.94 -23.19 -1.94
CA GLY A 182 -7.47 -24.27 -2.79
C GLY A 182 -8.99 -24.43 -2.65
N ALA A 183 -9.51 -24.32 -1.43
CA ALA A 183 -10.95 -24.35 -1.18
C ALA A 183 -11.70 -23.15 -1.77
N LEU A 184 -11.11 -21.95 -1.71
CA LEU A 184 -11.66 -20.73 -2.34
C LEU A 184 -11.64 -20.80 -3.88
N LEU A 185 -10.62 -21.46 -4.46
CA LEU A 185 -10.51 -21.65 -5.92
C LEU A 185 -11.39 -22.79 -6.44
N ALA A 186 -11.80 -23.73 -5.59
CA ALA A 186 -12.70 -24.83 -5.94
C ALA A 186 -14.18 -24.41 -6.05
N GLU A 187 -14.49 -23.12 -5.85
CA GLU A 187 -15.80 -22.57 -6.17
C GLU A 187 -16.10 -22.74 -7.67
N PRO A 188 -17.35 -23.07 -8.07
CA PRO A 188 -17.71 -23.19 -9.47
C PRO A 188 -17.38 -21.88 -10.17
N THR A 189 -16.71 -21.97 -11.31
CA THR A 189 -16.35 -20.84 -12.16
C THR A 189 -17.55 -19.90 -12.28
N PRO A 190 -17.38 -18.57 -12.05
CA PRO A 190 -18.45 -17.63 -12.34
C PRO A 190 -18.88 -17.85 -13.79
N PRO A 191 -20.19 -17.76 -14.11
CA PRO A 191 -20.68 -17.99 -15.46
C PRO A 191 -19.82 -17.17 -16.42
N ALA A 192 -19.26 -17.84 -17.42
CA ALA A 192 -18.28 -17.26 -18.34
C ALA A 192 -18.75 -15.86 -18.72
N ARG A 193 -17.99 -14.82 -18.31
CA ARG A 193 -18.27 -13.47 -18.79
C ARG A 193 -18.33 -13.57 -20.32
N PRO A 194 -19.38 -13.03 -20.97
CA PRO A 194 -19.45 -13.07 -22.42
C PRO A 194 -18.12 -12.54 -22.95
N PRO A 195 -17.53 -13.19 -23.97
CA PRO A 195 -16.23 -12.79 -24.48
C PRO A 195 -16.30 -11.30 -24.80
N LEU A 196 -15.47 -10.51 -24.11
CA LEU A 196 -15.31 -9.10 -24.44
C LEU A 196 -15.02 -9.04 -25.95
N PRO A 197 -15.74 -8.21 -26.73
CA PRO A 197 -15.47 -8.07 -28.15
C PRO A 197 -14.00 -7.72 -28.30
N ARG A 198 -13.22 -8.61 -28.92
CA ARG A 198 -11.78 -8.40 -29.12
C ARG A 198 -11.64 -7.15 -29.99
N PRO A 199 -11.12 -6.03 -29.48
CA PRO A 199 -10.74 -4.95 -30.37
C PRO A 199 -9.57 -5.46 -31.21
N ALA A 200 -9.51 -5.09 -32.49
CA ALA A 200 -8.31 -5.27 -33.28
C ALA A 200 -7.24 -4.32 -32.71
N ILE A 201 -6.41 -4.84 -31.81
CA ILE A 201 -5.40 -4.05 -31.10
C ILE A 201 -4.07 -4.20 -31.85
N ASP A 202 -3.61 -3.07 -32.40
CA ASP A 202 -2.32 -2.89 -33.06
C ASP A 202 -1.14 -3.22 -32.13
N ASN A 203 -0.01 -3.67 -32.66
CA ASN A 203 1.15 -4.12 -31.88
C ASN A 203 1.71 -3.00 -30.97
N GLN A 204 1.53 -1.72 -31.35
CA GLN A 204 1.86 -0.58 -30.50
C GLN A 204 0.99 -0.48 -29.23
N LEU A 205 -0.30 -0.82 -29.32
CA LEU A 205 -1.20 -0.83 -28.17
C LEU A 205 -0.93 -2.03 -27.23
N ARG A 206 -0.40 -3.14 -27.75
CA ARG A 206 0.09 -4.25 -26.91
C ARG A 206 1.33 -3.86 -26.11
N LEU A 207 2.24 -3.11 -26.73
CA LEU A 207 3.43 -2.58 -26.06
C LEU A 207 3.02 -1.59 -24.96
N LEU A 208 2.13 -0.65 -25.28
CA LEU A 208 1.56 0.30 -24.31
C LEU A 208 0.76 -0.38 -23.21
N ALA A 209 0.02 -1.46 -23.50
CA ALA A 209 -0.70 -2.23 -22.49
C ALA A 209 0.26 -3.01 -21.57
N SER A 210 1.38 -3.52 -22.09
CA SER A 210 2.41 -4.17 -21.28
C SER A 210 3.18 -3.16 -20.43
N GLU A 211 3.47 -1.96 -20.95
CA GLU A 211 4.03 -0.84 -20.19
C GLU A 211 3.03 -0.36 -19.15
N LEU A 212 1.74 -0.24 -19.46
CA LEU A 212 0.69 0.13 -18.50
C LEU A 212 0.46 -0.94 -17.43
N LEU A 213 0.63 -2.24 -17.75
CA LEU A 213 0.54 -3.34 -16.78
C LEU A 213 1.80 -3.40 -15.88
N PHE A 214 2.97 -3.09 -16.44
CA PHE A 214 4.23 -2.95 -15.71
C PHE A 214 4.25 -1.68 -14.85
N LEU A 215 3.60 -0.61 -15.31
CA LEU A 215 3.32 0.58 -14.51
C LEU A 215 2.25 0.27 -13.45
N ALA A 216 1.17 -0.45 -13.75
CA ALA A 216 0.15 -0.81 -12.76
C ALA A 216 0.71 -1.65 -11.58
N THR A 217 1.71 -2.51 -11.82
CA THR A 217 2.41 -3.26 -10.76
C THR A 217 3.45 -2.42 -10.00
N MET A 218 3.93 -1.33 -10.58
CA MET A 218 4.84 -0.35 -9.95
C MET A 218 4.12 0.82 -9.25
N PHE A 219 2.81 1.01 -9.49
CA PHE A 219 2.02 2.19 -9.09
C PHE A 219 0.79 1.89 -8.21
N HIS A 220 0.72 0.74 -7.56
CA HIS A 220 -0.34 0.52 -6.59
C HIS A 220 0.03 1.11 -5.22
N PRO A 221 -0.68 2.15 -4.71
CA PRO A 221 -0.66 2.42 -3.28
C PRO A 221 -1.15 1.16 -2.54
N PRO A 222 -0.73 0.94 -1.28
CA PRO A 222 -1.24 -0.15 -0.46
C PRO A 222 -2.77 -0.11 -0.48
N LEU A 223 -3.39 -1.27 -0.65
CA LEU A 223 -4.82 -1.49 -0.95
C LEU A 223 -5.77 -1.06 0.20
N ILE A 224 -5.28 -0.28 1.16
CA ILE A 224 -6.08 0.35 2.23
C ILE A 224 -6.87 1.56 1.70
N PHE A 225 -6.61 2.06 0.47
CA PHE A 225 -7.26 3.27 -0.06
C PHE A 225 -8.11 3.16 -1.33
N GLN A 226 -8.43 1.95 -1.80
CA GLN A 226 -9.39 1.81 -2.90
C GLN A 226 -10.81 1.53 -2.40
N ASN A 227 -11.48 2.60 -1.99
CA ASN A 227 -12.94 2.73 -2.05
C ASN A 227 -13.28 3.98 -2.86
N ALA A 228 -13.00 3.96 -4.17
CA ALA A 228 -13.63 4.85 -5.15
C ALA A 228 -13.19 4.51 -6.59
N ILE A 229 -13.71 3.42 -7.16
CA ILE A 229 -14.11 3.39 -8.58
C ILE A 229 -15.34 2.46 -8.67
N ARG A 230 -16.52 3.07 -8.72
CA ARG A 230 -17.63 2.56 -9.53
C ARG A 230 -17.44 3.10 -10.93
#